data_AF-A0A434H3M6-F1
#
_entry.id   AF-A0A434H3M6-F1
#
_cell.length_a   1.000
_cell.length_b   1.000
_cell.length_c   1.000
_cell.angle_alpha   90.00
_cell.angle_beta   90.00
_cell.angle_gamma   90.00
#
_symmetry.space_group_name_H-M   'P 1'
#
loop_
_entity.id
_entity.type
_entity.pdbx_description
1 polymer ?
#
loop_
_entity_poly.entity_id
_entity_poly.type
_entity_poly.pdbx_seq_one_letter_code
_entity_poly.pdbx_strand_id
1 'polypeptide(L)'
;MLAKPRPLDRIGDVDDGIAAKAAGLDALYGHLKPIEIIERSARELFLDEIAAVSSFGADSAVLLHMIAKIDRTLPVIFLDTGKHFEETLGYRDALAADFGLTNIRVIKPEEAALERIDPTGNLHQSNTDACCDVRKVEPLARGVAPFRAWLTGRKRFQAATRAALPVFEAVGPRIRINPLAHWTTSDQRIFAQRMGAHVVRLVR
;
A
#
# COMPACT_ATOMS: atom_id res chain seq x y z
N MET A 1 7.55 -1.34 -26.66
CA MET A 1 7.01 -0.21 -25.88
C MET A 1 7.51 -0.35 -24.46
N LEU A 2 8.48 0.47 -24.06
CA LEU A 2 8.99 0.51 -22.68
C LEU A 2 7.84 0.96 -21.76
N ALA A 3 7.52 0.17 -20.74
CA ALA A 3 6.57 0.59 -19.71
C ALA A 3 7.07 1.92 -19.12
N LYS A 4 6.25 2.98 -19.17
CA LYS A 4 6.58 4.25 -18.51
C LYS A 4 6.82 3.96 -17.02
N PRO A 5 7.95 4.40 -16.43
CA PRO A 5 8.19 4.25 -15.00
C PRO A 5 7.04 4.90 -14.23
N ARG A 6 6.56 4.25 -13.17
CA ARG A 6 5.40 4.74 -12.43
C ARG A 6 5.83 5.95 -11.62
N PRO A 7 4.99 6.98 -11.45
CA PRO A 7 5.39 8.20 -10.76
C PRO A 7 5.81 8.01 -9.29
N LEU A 8 5.43 6.91 -8.62
CA LEU A 8 5.98 6.53 -7.30
C LEU A 8 7.47 6.15 -7.35
N ASP A 9 8.01 5.91 -8.54
CA ASP A 9 9.43 5.65 -8.79
C ASP A 9 10.21 6.98 -8.99
N ARG A 10 9.56 8.16 -8.85
CA ARG A 10 10.20 9.51 -8.90
C ARG A 10 10.60 10.06 -7.52
N ILE A 11 10.62 9.23 -6.49
CA ILE A 11 11.03 9.65 -5.14
C ILE A 11 12.57 9.75 -5.10
N GLY A 12 13.18 10.67 -5.84
CA GLY A 12 14.65 10.78 -5.94
C GLY A 12 15.31 9.58 -6.64
N ASP A 13 16.54 9.77 -7.12
CA ASP A 13 17.36 8.65 -7.57
C ASP A 13 17.46 7.62 -6.44
N VAL A 14 17.29 6.35 -6.77
CA VAL A 14 17.52 5.28 -5.80
C VAL A 14 19.00 5.35 -5.43
N ASP A 15 19.29 5.74 -4.19
CA ASP A 15 20.62 5.63 -3.63
C ASP A 15 21.07 4.17 -3.79
N ASP A 16 22.23 3.94 -4.41
CA ASP A 16 22.80 2.61 -4.61
C ASP A 16 22.86 1.83 -3.28
N GLY A 17 23.03 2.53 -2.15
CA GLY A 17 22.96 1.96 -0.82
C GLY A 17 21.57 1.42 -0.44
N ILE A 18 20.48 2.08 -0.84
CA ILE A 18 19.11 1.61 -0.60
C ILE A 18 18.75 0.46 -1.53
N ALA A 19 19.19 0.49 -2.79
CA ALA A 19 19.03 -0.64 -3.71
C ALA A 19 19.73 -1.90 -3.16
N ALA A 20 20.99 -1.78 -2.74
CA ALA A 20 21.75 -2.88 -2.15
C ALA A 20 21.10 -3.38 -0.85
N LYS A 21 20.63 -2.48 0.01
CA LYS A 21 19.90 -2.84 1.24
C LYS A 21 18.62 -3.61 0.93
N ALA A 22 17.80 -3.13 -0.01
CA ALA A 22 16.56 -3.82 -0.40
C ALA A 22 16.85 -5.22 -0.94
N ALA A 23 17.85 -5.37 -1.82
CA ALA A 23 18.27 -6.67 -2.33
C ALA A 23 18.76 -7.62 -1.23
N GLY A 24 19.53 -7.11 -0.25
CA GLY A 24 19.97 -7.89 0.90
C GLY A 24 18.82 -8.37 1.78
N LEU A 25 17.84 -7.51 2.05
CA LEU A 25 16.63 -7.89 2.79
C LEU A 25 15.79 -8.91 2.02
N ASP A 26 15.65 -8.76 0.70
CA ASP A 26 14.93 -9.71 -0.14
C ASP A 26 15.61 -11.09 -0.14
N ALA A 27 16.94 -11.13 -0.21
CA ALA A 27 17.70 -12.38 -0.12
C ALA A 27 17.56 -13.06 1.26
N LEU A 28 17.61 -12.28 2.35
CA LEU A 28 17.53 -12.81 3.71
C LEU A 28 16.11 -13.23 4.11
N TYR A 29 15.10 -12.48 3.70
CA TYR A 29 13.74 -12.57 4.27
C TYR A 29 12.62 -12.73 3.24
N GLY A 30 12.89 -12.54 1.94
CA GLY A 30 11.86 -12.58 0.90
C GLY A 30 11.18 -13.93 0.75
N HIS A 31 11.78 -15.01 1.25
CA HIS A 31 11.22 -16.36 1.22
C HIS A 31 10.31 -16.70 2.43
N LEU A 32 10.27 -15.83 3.45
CA LEU A 32 9.47 -16.05 4.66
C LEU A 32 7.96 -15.94 4.39
N LYS A 33 7.13 -16.44 5.30
CA LYS A 33 5.67 -16.26 5.18
C LYS A 33 5.31 -14.78 5.38
N PRO A 34 4.20 -14.30 4.80
CA PRO A 34 3.82 -12.89 4.91
C PRO A 34 3.72 -12.37 6.35
N ILE A 35 3.19 -13.18 7.27
CA ILE A 35 3.05 -12.78 8.67
C ILE A 35 4.43 -12.56 9.33
N GLU A 36 5.41 -13.40 9.00
CA GLU A 36 6.79 -13.29 9.49
C GLU A 36 7.49 -12.07 8.88
N ILE A 37 7.25 -11.80 7.59
CA ILE A 37 7.75 -10.59 6.91
C ILE A 37 7.19 -9.33 7.59
N ILE A 38 5.88 -9.28 7.86
CA ILE A 38 5.24 -8.13 8.50
C ILE A 38 5.78 -7.95 9.92
N GLU A 39 5.83 -9.01 10.72
CA GLU A 39 6.27 -8.95 12.11
C GLU A 39 7.72 -8.49 12.21
N ARG A 40 8.62 -9.08 11.43
CA ARG A 40 10.03 -8.70 11.39
C ARG A 40 10.21 -7.26 10.91
N SER A 41 9.49 -6.85 9.87
CA SER A 41 9.57 -5.49 9.35
C SER A 41 9.12 -4.46 10.38
N ALA A 42 8.03 -4.75 11.11
CA ALA A 42 7.44 -3.83 12.08
C ALA A 42 8.16 -3.80 13.43
N ARG A 43 8.74 -4.92 13.88
CA ARG A 43 9.34 -5.02 15.23
C ARG A 43 10.86 -5.00 15.25
N GLU A 44 11.52 -5.32 14.14
CA GLU A 44 12.99 -5.44 14.10
C GLU A 44 13.64 -4.47 13.11
N LEU A 45 13.15 -4.41 11.87
CA LEU A 45 13.86 -3.71 10.79
C LEU A 45 13.56 -2.20 10.72
N PHE A 46 12.32 -1.81 11.03
CA PHE A 46 11.81 -0.45 10.88
C PHE A 46 10.88 -0.06 12.04
N LEU A 47 11.24 -0.45 13.27
CA LEU A 47 10.49 -0.14 14.48
C LEU A 47 10.15 1.37 14.54
N ASP A 48 8.87 1.69 14.71
CA ASP A 48 8.31 3.05 14.71
C ASP A 48 8.53 3.89 13.43
N GLU A 49 9.22 3.36 12.43
CA GLU A 49 9.59 4.03 11.17
C GLU A 49 8.89 3.39 9.94
N ILE A 50 7.84 2.60 10.17
CA ILE A 50 7.07 1.89 9.15
C ILE A 50 5.58 2.25 9.17
N ALA A 51 4.96 2.25 7.99
CA ALA A 51 3.53 2.32 7.81
C ALA A 51 3.01 1.19 6.91
N ALA A 52 1.70 1.06 6.78
CA ALA A 52 1.06 0.31 5.71
C ALA A 52 0.29 1.26 4.82
N VAL A 53 0.23 0.98 3.52
CA VAL A 53 -0.63 1.70 2.57
C VAL A 53 -1.75 0.75 2.15
N SER A 54 -2.99 1.19 2.31
CA SER A 54 -4.17 0.39 1.99
C SER A 54 -5.26 1.23 1.33
N SER A 55 -5.86 0.69 0.28
CA SER A 55 -7.10 1.23 -0.29
C SER A 55 -8.35 0.70 0.43
N PHE A 56 -8.16 -0.19 1.42
CA PHE A 56 -9.22 -0.92 2.12
C PHE A 56 -10.10 -1.80 1.22
N GLY A 57 -9.72 -2.02 -0.04
CA GLY A 57 -10.41 -2.99 -0.89
C GLY A 57 -10.27 -4.43 -0.40
N ALA A 58 -11.09 -5.32 -0.95
CA ALA A 58 -11.09 -6.77 -0.73
C ALA A 58 -9.68 -7.39 -0.58
N ASP A 59 -8.79 -7.05 -1.52
CA ASP A 59 -7.42 -7.56 -1.55
C ASP A 59 -6.54 -7.01 -0.41
N SER A 60 -6.81 -5.78 0.02
CA SER A 60 -6.06 -5.13 1.10
C SER A 60 -6.52 -5.62 2.47
N ALA A 61 -7.75 -6.10 2.61
CA ALA A 61 -8.29 -6.65 3.86
C ALA A 61 -7.43 -7.80 4.41
N VAL A 62 -6.86 -8.63 3.55
CA VAL A 62 -5.93 -9.70 3.94
C VAL A 62 -4.70 -9.16 4.66
N LEU A 63 -4.04 -8.15 4.07
CA LEU A 63 -2.86 -7.53 4.67
C LEU A 63 -3.22 -6.82 5.98
N LEU A 64 -4.32 -6.07 5.99
CA LEU A 64 -4.80 -5.35 7.17
C LEU A 64 -5.12 -6.30 8.33
N HIS A 65 -5.76 -7.45 8.04
CA HIS A 65 -6.02 -8.46 9.06
C HIS A 65 -4.72 -9.04 9.65
N MET A 66 -3.70 -9.30 8.81
CA MET A 66 -2.39 -9.76 9.30
C MET A 66 -1.71 -8.70 10.17
N ILE A 67 -1.72 -7.44 9.75
CA ILE A 67 -1.20 -6.31 10.53
C ILE A 67 -1.92 -6.24 11.88
N ALA A 68 -3.25 -6.31 11.91
CA ALA A 68 -4.03 -6.23 13.14
C ALA A 68 -3.77 -7.37 14.13
N LYS A 69 -3.26 -8.52 13.67
CA LYS A 69 -2.81 -9.61 14.56
C LYS A 69 -1.44 -9.34 15.19
N ILE A 70 -0.62 -8.51 14.56
CA ILE A 70 0.75 -8.18 14.99
C ILE A 70 0.77 -6.91 15.82
N ASP A 71 0.20 -5.83 15.28
CA ASP A 71 0.17 -4.50 15.87
C ASP A 71 -1.01 -3.69 15.31
N ARG A 72 -1.99 -3.42 16.16
CA ARG A 72 -3.19 -2.62 15.82
C ARG A 72 -2.91 -1.11 15.75
N THR A 73 -1.78 -0.68 16.27
CA THR A 73 -1.35 0.72 16.34
C THR A 73 -0.45 1.12 15.17
N LEU A 74 -0.01 0.16 14.36
CA LEU A 74 0.80 0.40 13.16
C LEU A 74 0.07 1.41 12.24
N PRO A 75 0.72 2.51 11.81
CA PRO A 75 0.10 3.52 10.96
C PRO A 75 -0.40 2.92 9.63
N VAL A 76 -1.70 3.04 9.36
CA VAL A 76 -2.30 2.64 8.09
C VAL A 76 -2.70 3.89 7.31
N ILE A 77 -1.96 4.18 6.25
CA ILE A 77 -2.23 5.28 5.34
C ILE A 77 -3.37 4.90 4.40
N PHE A 78 -4.44 5.68 4.43
CA PHE A 78 -5.53 5.67 3.47
C PHE A 78 -5.45 6.92 2.59
N LEU A 79 -5.36 6.74 1.28
CA LEU A 79 -5.39 7.82 0.32
C LEU A 79 -6.85 8.12 -0.08
N ASP A 80 -7.38 9.22 0.44
CA ASP A 80 -8.69 9.72 0.06
C ASP A 80 -8.55 10.66 -1.15
N THR A 81 -8.90 10.14 -2.33
CA THR A 81 -8.79 10.88 -3.58
C THR A 81 -9.87 11.94 -3.77
N GLY A 82 -10.88 11.99 -2.89
CA GLY A 82 -12.10 12.78 -3.06
C GLY A 82 -13.03 12.25 -4.16
N LYS A 83 -12.78 11.02 -4.66
CA LYS A 83 -13.53 10.35 -5.72
C LYS A 83 -14.01 8.94 -5.34
N HIS A 84 -13.95 8.59 -4.05
CA HIS A 84 -14.46 7.33 -3.53
C HIS A 84 -15.98 7.41 -3.37
N PHE A 85 -16.66 6.28 -3.57
CA PHE A 85 -18.08 6.16 -3.22
C PHE A 85 -18.24 6.16 -1.70
N GLU A 86 -19.37 6.66 -1.19
CA GLU A 86 -19.65 6.69 0.26
C GLU A 86 -19.62 5.28 0.86
N GLU A 87 -20.11 4.29 0.12
CA GLU A 87 -20.06 2.87 0.49
C GLU A 87 -18.62 2.36 0.66
N THR A 88 -17.67 2.91 -0.11
CA THR A 88 -16.24 2.55 0.03
C THR A 88 -15.67 3.10 1.34
N LEU A 89 -16.07 4.31 1.73
CA LEU A 89 -15.65 4.91 2.99
C LEU A 89 -16.32 4.22 4.19
N GLY A 90 -17.61 3.88 4.08
CA GLY A 90 -18.31 3.06 5.06
C GLY A 90 -17.68 1.67 5.23
N TYR A 91 -17.27 1.03 4.12
CA TYR A 91 -16.56 -0.24 4.19
C TYR A 91 -15.20 -0.10 4.89
N ARG A 92 -14.42 0.94 4.57
CA ARG A 92 -13.15 1.23 5.26
C ARG A 92 -13.36 1.30 6.77
N ASP A 93 -14.36 2.06 7.22
CA ASP A 93 -14.61 2.27 8.65
C ASP A 93 -15.08 1.00 9.34
N ALA A 94 -15.97 0.24 8.72
CA ALA A 94 -16.39 -1.07 9.21
C ALA A 94 -15.20 -2.03 9.35
N LEU A 95 -14.35 -2.12 8.32
CA LEU A 95 -13.19 -3.00 8.33
C LEU A 95 -12.14 -2.58 9.37
N ALA A 96 -11.91 -1.28 9.54
CA ALA A 96 -11.02 -0.74 10.56
C ALA A 96 -11.53 -1.08 11.97
N ALA A 97 -12.84 -0.94 12.21
CA ALA A 97 -13.47 -1.30 13.47
C ALA A 97 -13.38 -2.82 13.74
N ASP A 98 -13.71 -3.65 12.75
CA ASP A 98 -13.67 -5.11 12.86
C ASP A 98 -12.27 -5.64 13.20
N PHE A 99 -11.23 -5.03 12.63
CA PHE A 99 -9.84 -5.40 12.89
C PHE A 99 -9.25 -4.69 14.12
N GLY A 100 -9.93 -3.68 14.65
CA GLY A 100 -9.47 -2.85 15.76
C GLY A 100 -8.25 -2.01 15.41
N LEU A 101 -8.13 -1.55 14.15
CA LEU A 101 -7.06 -0.66 13.72
C LEU A 101 -7.27 0.74 14.32
N THR A 102 -6.28 1.24 15.07
CA THR A 102 -6.44 2.50 15.84
C THR A 102 -5.69 3.69 15.24
N ASN A 103 -4.88 3.49 14.20
CA ASN A 103 -4.00 4.51 13.62
C ASN A 103 -4.19 4.66 12.11
N ILE A 104 -5.42 4.98 11.69
CA ILE A 104 -5.71 5.28 10.29
C ILE A 104 -5.33 6.72 9.97
N ARG A 105 -4.40 6.91 9.03
CA ARG A 105 -3.95 8.23 8.56
C ARG A 105 -4.56 8.52 7.20
N VAL A 106 -5.57 9.40 7.17
CA VAL A 106 -6.22 9.81 5.93
C VAL A 106 -5.42 10.92 5.26
N ILE A 107 -4.93 10.66 4.05
CA ILE A 107 -4.18 11.62 3.25
C ILE A 107 -5.04 12.06 2.07
N LYS A 108 -5.16 13.38 1.89
CA LYS A 108 -5.94 14.01 0.83
C LYS A 108 -5.03 14.84 -0.09
N PRO A 109 -5.41 15.02 -1.36
CA PRO A 109 -4.82 16.05 -2.20
C PRO A 109 -4.92 17.43 -1.53
N GLU A 110 -3.92 18.27 -1.75
CA GLU A 110 -3.98 19.65 -1.27
C GLU A 110 -5.04 20.44 -2.04
N GLU A 111 -5.87 21.19 -1.32
CA GLU A 111 -6.98 21.95 -1.93
C GLU A 111 -6.46 22.93 -2.99
N ALA A 112 -5.40 23.69 -2.66
CA ALA A 112 -4.77 24.62 -3.59
C ALA A 112 -4.22 23.93 -4.87
N ALA A 113 -3.80 22.67 -4.76
CA ALA A 113 -3.36 21.90 -5.93
C ALA A 113 -4.57 21.46 -6.78
N LEU A 114 -5.68 21.07 -6.16
CA LEU A 114 -6.93 20.75 -6.86
C LEU A 114 -7.52 21.98 -7.56
N GLU A 115 -7.60 23.13 -6.89
CA GLU A 115 -8.08 24.38 -7.48
C GLU A 115 -7.27 24.79 -8.72
N ARG A 116 -5.96 24.55 -8.70
CA ARG A 116 -5.08 24.89 -9.81
C ARG A 116 -5.08 23.86 -10.95
N ILE A 117 -5.14 22.56 -10.64
CA ILE A 117 -4.91 21.48 -11.62
C ILE A 117 -6.22 20.81 -12.07
N ASP A 118 -7.19 20.65 -11.17
CA ASP A 118 -8.47 19.97 -11.41
C ASP A 118 -9.67 20.76 -10.84
N PRO A 119 -9.85 22.05 -11.20
CA PRO A 119 -10.86 22.94 -10.59
C PRO A 119 -12.29 22.45 -10.77
N THR A 120 -12.56 21.67 -11.82
CA THR A 120 -13.89 21.12 -12.12
C THR A 120 -14.07 19.69 -11.61
N GLY A 121 -13.00 19.06 -11.08
CA GLY A 121 -13.02 17.68 -10.62
C GLY A 121 -13.11 16.63 -11.74
N ASN A 122 -13.04 17.02 -13.01
CA ASN A 122 -13.28 16.15 -14.17
C ASN A 122 -12.01 15.81 -14.96
N LEU A 123 -10.83 16.11 -14.43
CA LEU A 123 -9.55 15.85 -15.11
C LEU A 123 -9.36 14.37 -15.49
N HIS A 124 -9.99 13.43 -14.78
CA HIS A 124 -9.99 12.00 -15.13
C HIS A 124 -10.57 11.70 -16.52
N GLN A 125 -11.39 12.57 -17.09
CA GLN A 125 -12.01 12.39 -18.40
C GLN A 125 -11.13 12.88 -19.54
N SER A 126 -10.30 13.90 -19.27
CA SER A 126 -9.47 14.56 -20.29
C SER A 126 -7.98 14.21 -20.18
N ASN A 127 -7.48 13.98 -18.96
CA ASN A 127 -6.09 13.64 -18.69
C ASN A 127 -5.95 12.78 -17.43
N THR A 128 -6.08 11.46 -17.62
CA THR A 128 -5.99 10.47 -16.54
C THR A 128 -4.65 10.50 -15.80
N ASP A 129 -3.55 10.78 -16.49
CA ASP A 129 -2.20 10.82 -15.89
C ASP A 129 -2.11 12.01 -14.91
N ALA A 130 -2.50 13.21 -15.34
CA ALA A 130 -2.49 14.40 -14.49
C ALA A 130 -3.47 14.27 -13.30
N CYS A 131 -4.63 13.64 -13.52
CA CYS A 131 -5.57 13.30 -12.45
C CYS A 131 -4.93 12.36 -11.43
N CYS A 132 -4.25 11.30 -11.88
CA CYS A 132 -3.54 10.38 -11.00
C CYS A 132 -2.40 11.09 -10.25
N ASP A 133 -1.68 11.98 -10.92
CA ASP A 133 -0.57 12.70 -10.31
C ASP A 133 -1.03 13.57 -9.13
N VAL A 134 -2.04 14.43 -9.34
CA VAL A 134 -2.54 15.34 -8.30
C VAL A 134 -3.38 14.62 -7.23
N ARG A 135 -4.16 13.60 -7.60
CA ARG A 135 -5.07 12.93 -6.64
C ARG A 135 -4.46 11.72 -5.94
N LYS A 136 -3.41 11.11 -6.49
CA LYS A 136 -2.87 9.85 -5.98
C LYS A 136 -1.37 9.84 -5.75
N VAL A 137 -0.59 10.27 -6.73
CA VAL A 137 0.87 10.12 -6.67
C VAL A 137 1.47 11.06 -5.65
N GLU A 138 1.28 12.38 -5.81
CA GLU A 138 1.83 13.36 -4.88
C GLU A 138 1.35 13.11 -3.46
N PRO A 139 0.02 12.95 -3.21
CA PRO A 139 -0.44 12.83 -1.84
C PRO A 139 0.06 11.55 -1.18
N LEU A 140 0.16 10.45 -1.93
CA LEU A 140 0.74 9.22 -1.39
C LEU A 140 2.23 9.37 -1.08
N ALA A 141 3.00 10.01 -1.97
CA ALA A 141 4.42 10.27 -1.75
C ALA A 141 4.64 11.10 -0.48
N ARG A 142 3.83 12.13 -0.27
CA ARG A 142 3.81 12.95 0.96
C ARG A 142 3.39 12.13 2.18
N GLY A 143 2.38 11.28 2.05
CA GLY A 143 1.89 10.42 3.14
C GLY A 143 2.92 9.42 3.65
N VAL A 144 3.73 8.84 2.76
CA VAL A 144 4.80 7.89 3.13
C VAL A 144 6.12 8.59 3.49
N ALA A 145 6.25 9.89 3.20
CA ALA A 145 7.50 10.63 3.39
C ALA A 145 8.07 10.55 4.82
N PRO A 146 7.26 10.57 5.91
CA PRO A 146 7.76 10.45 7.28
C PRO A 146 8.34 9.08 7.65
N PHE A 147 8.16 8.06 6.80
CA PHE A 147 8.54 6.68 7.10
C PHE A 147 9.75 6.24 6.28
N ARG A 148 10.53 5.30 6.84
CA ARG A 148 11.65 4.65 6.12
C ARG A 148 11.19 3.46 5.29
N ALA A 149 10.07 2.85 5.68
CA ALA A 149 9.48 1.76 4.92
C ALA A 149 7.95 1.81 4.93
N TRP A 150 7.33 1.14 3.96
CA TRP A 150 5.90 0.88 4.03
C TRP A 150 5.49 -0.47 3.44
N LEU A 151 4.47 -1.08 4.04
CA LEU A 151 3.84 -2.32 3.59
C LEU A 151 2.80 -2.03 2.50
N THR A 152 2.70 -2.90 1.49
CA THR A 152 1.61 -2.87 0.50
C THR A 152 1.05 -4.25 0.22
N GLY A 153 -0.22 -4.30 -0.22
CA GLY A 153 -0.90 -5.54 -0.61
C GLY A 153 -0.61 -6.00 -2.04
N ARG A 154 0.43 -5.45 -2.70
CA ARG A 154 0.74 -5.76 -4.11
C ARG A 154 1.22 -7.21 -4.26
N LYS A 155 0.80 -7.85 -5.35
CA LYS A 155 1.16 -9.24 -5.71
C LYS A 155 1.77 -9.32 -7.10
N ARG A 156 2.59 -10.35 -7.36
CA ARG A 156 3.27 -10.56 -8.66
C ARG A 156 2.29 -10.65 -9.83
N PHE A 157 1.16 -11.33 -9.68
CA PHE A 157 0.19 -11.49 -10.77
C PHE A 157 -0.56 -10.20 -11.15
N GLN A 158 -0.47 -9.16 -10.32
CA GLN A 158 -1.02 -7.83 -10.61
C GLN A 158 0.01 -6.91 -11.30
N ALA A 159 1.28 -7.33 -11.37
CA ALA A 159 2.33 -6.56 -12.03
C ALA A 159 2.27 -6.80 -13.55
N ALA A 160 2.18 -5.71 -14.33
CA ALA A 160 2.13 -5.75 -15.79
C ALA A 160 3.47 -6.15 -16.46
N THR A 161 4.56 -6.23 -15.68
CA THR A 161 5.93 -6.42 -16.19
C THR A 161 6.50 -7.81 -15.87
N ARG A 162 7.37 -8.32 -16.75
CA ARG A 162 8.08 -9.60 -16.61
C ARG A 162 9.08 -9.66 -15.43
N ALA A 163 9.47 -8.53 -14.85
CA ALA A 163 10.28 -8.51 -13.62
C ALA A 163 9.40 -8.92 -12.44
N ALA A 164 9.74 -10.03 -11.79
CA ALA A 164 9.01 -10.50 -10.62
C ALA A 164 9.00 -9.41 -9.53
N LEU A 165 7.82 -9.03 -9.02
CA LEU A 165 7.69 -8.11 -7.89
C LEU A 165 8.50 -8.64 -6.69
N PRO A 166 9.57 -7.93 -6.25
CA PRO A 166 10.32 -8.34 -5.06
C PRO A 166 9.49 -8.11 -3.79
N VAL A 167 9.82 -8.82 -2.72
CA VAL A 167 9.22 -8.58 -1.41
C VAL A 167 9.76 -7.28 -0.83
N PHE A 168 11.06 -7.01 -0.96
CA PHE A 168 11.67 -5.74 -0.55
C PHE A 168 12.13 -4.96 -1.80
N GLU A 169 11.55 -3.79 -2.00
CA GLU A 169 11.75 -2.95 -3.18
C GLU A 169 12.31 -1.58 -2.76
N ALA A 170 13.43 -1.15 -3.35
CA ALA A 170 13.91 0.20 -3.17
C ALA A 170 13.02 1.18 -3.93
N VAL A 171 12.60 2.25 -3.25
CA VAL A 171 11.81 3.34 -3.83
C VAL A 171 12.38 4.65 -3.29
N GLY A 172 13.30 5.24 -4.05
CA GLY A 172 14.01 6.41 -3.58
C GLY A 172 14.88 6.11 -2.35
N PRO A 173 14.78 6.93 -1.28
CA PRO A 173 15.50 6.68 -0.03
C PRO A 173 14.78 5.68 0.90
N ARG A 174 13.72 5.01 0.43
CA ARG A 174 12.81 4.18 1.26
C ARG A 174 12.69 2.76 0.74
N ILE A 175 12.14 1.90 1.58
CA ILE A 175 11.88 0.49 1.25
C ILE A 175 10.37 0.23 1.21
N ARG A 176 9.88 -0.18 0.05
CA ARG A 176 8.52 -0.68 -0.13
C ARG A 176 8.52 -2.19 0.07
N ILE A 177 7.65 -2.67 0.95
CA ILE A 177 7.58 -4.08 1.35
C ILE A 177 6.27 -4.67 0.83
N ASN A 178 6.35 -5.80 0.13
CA ASN A 178 5.23 -6.50 -0.50
C ASN A 178 5.12 -7.92 0.09
N PRO A 179 4.63 -8.10 1.34
CA PRO A 179 4.62 -9.41 2.01
C PRO A 179 3.83 -10.47 1.25
N LEU A 180 2.86 -10.02 0.45
CA LEU A 180 1.99 -10.88 -0.36
C LEU A 180 2.53 -11.09 -1.78
N ALA A 181 3.76 -10.67 -2.10
CA ALA A 181 4.27 -10.72 -3.47
C ALA A 181 4.09 -12.09 -4.15
N HIS A 182 4.30 -13.17 -3.39
CA HIS A 182 4.21 -14.56 -3.86
C HIS A 182 2.81 -15.18 -3.79
N TRP A 183 1.83 -14.50 -3.19
CA TRP A 183 0.49 -15.06 -3.03
C TRP A 183 -0.27 -15.13 -4.35
N THR A 184 -0.97 -16.24 -4.53
CA THR A 184 -1.93 -16.45 -5.61
C THR A 184 -3.33 -16.05 -5.18
N THR A 185 -4.25 -15.93 -6.14
CA THR A 185 -5.69 -15.74 -5.85
C THR A 185 -6.25 -16.86 -4.96
N SER A 186 -5.74 -18.09 -5.11
CA SER A 186 -6.13 -19.24 -4.28
C SER A 186 -5.71 -19.06 -2.82
N ASP A 187 -4.50 -18.60 -2.56
CA ASP A 187 -4.00 -18.34 -1.21
C ASP A 187 -4.86 -17.29 -0.51
N GLN A 188 -5.20 -16.22 -1.22
CA GLN A 188 -6.08 -15.17 -0.70
C GLN A 188 -7.46 -15.69 -0.37
N ARG A 189 -8.06 -16.48 -1.28
CA ARG A 189 -9.39 -17.05 -1.06
C ARG A 189 -9.39 -17.96 0.17
N ILE A 190 -8.39 -18.82 0.29
CA ILE A 190 -8.25 -19.72 1.45
C ILE A 190 -8.08 -18.92 2.73
N PHE A 191 -7.25 -17.88 2.72
CA PHE A 191 -7.06 -17.02 3.89
C PHE A 191 -8.35 -16.26 4.25
N ALA A 192 -9.04 -15.67 3.27
CA ALA A 192 -10.29 -14.97 3.49
C ALA A 192 -11.37 -15.86 4.11
N GLN A 193 -11.47 -17.12 3.68
CA GLN A 193 -12.36 -18.10 4.32
C GLN A 193 -12.02 -18.36 5.79
N ARG A 194 -10.74 -18.24 6.17
CA ARG A 194 -10.26 -18.41 7.55
C ARG A 194 -10.37 -17.15 8.42
N MET A 195 -10.51 -15.95 7.82
CA MET A 195 -10.69 -14.69 8.54
C MET A 195 -12.08 -14.58 9.25
N GLY A 196 -12.96 -15.57 9.06
CA GLY A 196 -14.29 -15.61 9.65
C GLY A 196 -15.36 -15.00 8.73
N ALA A 197 -16.57 -15.60 8.74
CA ALA A 197 -17.64 -15.31 7.79
C ALA A 197 -18.14 -13.85 7.79
N HIS A 198 -17.97 -13.11 8.90
CA HIS A 198 -18.34 -11.69 8.99
C HIS A 198 -17.46 -10.79 8.11
N VAL A 199 -16.16 -11.06 8.06
CA VAL A 199 -15.18 -10.31 7.24
C VAL A 199 -15.40 -10.59 5.74
N VAL A 200 -15.78 -11.82 5.39
CA VAL A 200 -16.04 -12.24 4.00
C VAL A 200 -17.28 -11.57 3.40
N ARG A 201 -18.26 -11.18 4.23
CA ARG A 201 -19.52 -10.59 3.74
C ARG A 201 -19.35 -9.17 3.22
N LEU A 202 -18.33 -8.45 3.67
CA LEU A 202 -17.99 -7.11 3.20
C LEU A 202 -17.08 -7.09 1.94
N VAL A 203 -16.63 -8.26 1.49
CA VAL A 203 -15.70 -8.44 0.37
C VAL A 203 -16.43 -8.80 -0.94
N ARG A 204 -17.76 -8.98 -0.90
CA ARG A 204 -18.61 -9.31 -2.06
C ARG A 204 -19.34 -8.11 -2.62
#